data_AF-A0A814XIY1-F1
#
_entry.id   AF-A0A814XIY1-F1
#
_cell.length_a   1.000
_cell.length_b   1.000
_cell.length_c   1.000
_cell.angle_alpha   90.00
_cell.angle_beta   90.00
_cell.angle_gamma   90.00
#
_symmetry.space_group_name_H-M   'P 1'
#
loop_
_entity.id
_entity.type
_entity.pdbx_description
1 polymer ?
#
loop_
_entity_poly.entity_id
_entity_poly.type
_entity_poly.pdbx_seq_one_letter_code
_entity_poly.pdbx_strand_id
1 'polypeptide(L)'
;MSLNCVVFEPGTLTDFRSKRVRQDSYHRINNDEIYQSFFITHTCYDCMPKSGKVVLLDARLSIRKAFFALVFNSVRAALVWHAPTSSTIGLITISDFINMLIAAYDTKWNSVDSLETSSILEWKDDLLKQNGTKNGSIGSNIFQLSPQDSLYTAILTLIDRKIHRLPVIDPLTHDFLFLITHKRILKFLYFYIYDLPQPHFIHQTLDELKIGTYDNIVM
;
A
#
# COMPACT_ATOMS: atom_id res chain seq x y z
N MET A 1 18.45 12.09 -16.75
CA MET A 1 17.90 11.52 -15.51
C MET A 1 16.85 10.50 -15.93
N SER A 2 17.21 9.22 -15.93
CA SER A 2 16.42 8.17 -16.58
C SER A 2 15.23 7.78 -15.69
N LEU A 3 14.01 7.88 -16.23
CA LEU A 3 12.81 7.30 -15.63
C LEU A 3 12.83 5.81 -15.95
N ASN A 4 13.25 4.99 -15.00
CA ASN A 4 13.18 3.54 -15.16
C ASN A 4 11.78 3.07 -14.74
N CYS A 5 10.93 2.79 -15.72
CA CYS A 5 9.67 2.09 -15.48
C CYS A 5 9.96 0.60 -15.55
N VAL A 6 9.89 -0.10 -14.40
CA VAL A 6 10.05 -1.56 -14.37
C VAL A 6 8.67 -2.17 -14.52
N VAL A 7 8.46 -2.89 -15.63
CA VAL A 7 7.29 -3.73 -15.86
C VAL A 7 7.65 -5.12 -15.32
N PHE A 8 6.91 -5.58 -14.32
CA PHE A 8 7.07 -6.94 -13.79
C PHE A 8 6.12 -7.89 -14.52
N GLU A 9 6.67 -8.92 -15.17
CA GLU A 9 5.95 -10.12 -15.61
C GLU A 9 6.33 -11.29 -14.70
N PRO A 10 5.44 -11.78 -13.82
CA PRO A 10 5.65 -13.02 -13.12
C PRO A 10 5.31 -14.21 -14.03
N GLY A 11 6.21 -15.19 -14.03
CA GLY A 11 6.11 -16.43 -14.81
C GLY A 11 4.84 -17.24 -14.55
N THR A 12 4.44 -17.98 -15.58
CA THR A 12 3.36 -18.97 -15.56
C THR A 12 3.61 -20.05 -14.52
N LEU A 13 2.84 -20.07 -13.43
CA LEU A 13 2.78 -21.22 -12.53
C LEU A 13 1.33 -21.62 -12.22
N THR A 14 1.05 -22.81 -12.72
CA THR A 14 0.01 -23.78 -12.37
C THR A 14 -0.26 -23.86 -10.87
N ASP A 15 -1.42 -23.42 -10.37
CA ASP A 15 -1.88 -23.89 -9.05
C ASP A 15 -3.41 -23.81 -8.82
N PHE A 16 -4.16 -24.54 -9.64
CA PHE A 16 -5.58 -24.83 -9.35
C PHE A 16 -5.76 -26.02 -8.40
N ARG A 17 -4.70 -26.77 -8.09
CA ARG A 17 -4.80 -28.06 -7.38
C ARG A 17 -4.50 -27.94 -5.87
N SER A 18 -3.65 -27.00 -5.44
CA SER A 18 -3.37 -26.74 -4.02
C SER A 18 -4.54 -26.02 -3.29
N LYS A 19 -5.34 -25.23 -4.02
CA LYS A 19 -6.47 -24.46 -3.44
C LYS A 19 -7.60 -25.33 -2.88
N ARG A 20 -7.80 -26.54 -3.41
CA ARG A 20 -8.89 -27.43 -2.99
C ARG A 20 -8.62 -28.14 -1.65
N VAL A 21 -7.35 -28.36 -1.29
CA VAL A 21 -6.97 -29.05 -0.03
C VAL A 21 -7.14 -28.15 1.19
N ARG A 22 -7.05 -26.82 1.06
CA ARG A 22 -7.27 -25.88 2.17
C ARG A 22 -8.74 -25.70 2.54
N GLN A 23 -9.68 -26.07 1.65
CA GLN A 23 -11.11 -25.79 1.81
C GLN A 23 -11.79 -26.63 2.90
N ASP A 24 -11.41 -27.91 3.06
CA ASP A 24 -12.02 -28.80 4.05
C ASP A 24 -11.77 -28.36 5.51
N SER A 25 -10.78 -27.50 5.74
CA SER A 25 -10.40 -27.01 7.07
C SER A 25 -11.35 -25.93 7.62
N TYR A 26 -12.05 -25.19 6.76
CA TYR A 26 -12.90 -24.07 7.20
C TYR A 26 -14.25 -24.52 7.77
N HIS A 27 -14.70 -25.74 7.48
CA HIS A 27 -15.96 -26.27 8.01
C HIS A 27 -15.94 -26.52 9.53
N ARG A 28 -14.77 -26.48 10.18
CA ARG A 28 -14.61 -26.66 11.63
C ARG A 28 -14.46 -25.35 12.40
N ILE A 29 -14.42 -24.21 11.70
CA ILE A 29 -14.15 -22.90 12.29
C ILE A 29 -15.48 -22.22 12.62
N ASN A 30 -15.51 -21.46 13.72
CA ASN A 30 -16.68 -20.64 14.06
C ASN A 30 -17.03 -19.72 12.88
N ASN A 31 -18.32 -19.65 12.52
CA ASN A 31 -18.76 -18.93 11.33
C ASN A 31 -18.34 -17.46 11.34
N ASP A 32 -18.32 -16.82 12.52
CA ASP A 32 -17.97 -15.41 12.65
C ASP A 32 -16.46 -15.13 12.49
N GLU A 33 -15.60 -16.15 12.60
CA GLU A 33 -14.14 -16.03 12.47
C GLU A 33 -13.61 -16.52 11.11
N ILE A 34 -14.51 -16.88 10.18
CA ILE A 34 -14.13 -17.46 8.88
C ILE A 34 -13.24 -16.51 8.09
N TYR A 35 -13.59 -15.22 8.01
CA TYR A 35 -12.80 -14.26 7.24
C TYR A 35 -11.44 -13.99 7.88
N GLN A 36 -11.38 -13.95 9.21
CA GLN A 36 -10.10 -13.83 9.91
C GLN A 36 -9.21 -15.04 9.61
N SER A 37 -9.73 -16.24 9.78
CA SER A 37 -9.02 -17.48 9.47
C SER A 37 -8.58 -17.54 8.01
N PHE A 38 -9.44 -17.10 7.08
CA PHE A 38 -9.10 -16.98 5.67
C PHE A 38 -7.90 -16.05 5.43
N PHE A 39 -7.82 -14.89 6.08
CA PHE A 39 -6.69 -13.99 5.91
C PHE A 39 -5.41 -14.45 6.62
N ILE A 40 -5.53 -15.27 7.67
CA ILE A 40 -4.37 -15.87 8.35
C ILE A 40 -3.73 -16.96 7.46
N THR A 41 -4.54 -17.75 6.76
CA THR A 41 -4.05 -18.88 5.94
C THR A 41 -3.55 -18.46 4.55
N HIS A 42 -3.92 -17.29 4.07
CA HIS A 42 -3.48 -16.76 2.77
C HIS A 42 -2.33 -15.78 2.94
N THR A 43 -1.38 -15.87 2.01
CA THR A 43 -0.16 -15.07 2.01
C THR A 43 -0.30 -13.81 1.17
N CYS A 44 0.63 -12.87 1.35
CA CYS A 44 0.75 -11.70 0.48
C CYS A 44 0.94 -12.10 -0.99
N TYR A 45 1.70 -13.17 -1.25
CA TYR A 45 1.91 -13.70 -2.59
C TYR A 45 0.59 -14.15 -3.27
N ASP A 46 -0.32 -14.78 -2.52
CA ASP A 46 -1.62 -15.24 -3.06
C ASP A 46 -2.47 -14.07 -3.58
N CYS A 47 -2.32 -12.89 -2.96
CA CYS A 47 -3.00 -11.66 -3.35
C CYS A 47 -2.28 -10.90 -4.47
N MET A 48 -1.06 -11.28 -4.85
CA MET A 48 -0.28 -10.59 -5.89
C MET A 48 -0.99 -10.61 -7.25
N PRO A 49 -0.96 -9.52 -8.04
CA PRO A 49 -1.55 -9.57 -9.37
C PRO A 49 -0.70 -10.40 -10.30
N LYS A 50 -1.35 -11.04 -11.28
CA LYS A 50 -0.66 -11.66 -12.41
C LYS A 50 0.22 -10.67 -13.19
N SER A 51 -0.14 -9.40 -13.22
CA SER A 51 0.63 -8.35 -13.87
C SER A 51 0.40 -7.02 -13.16
N GLY A 52 1.46 -6.23 -13.00
CA GLY A 52 1.39 -4.94 -12.32
C GLY A 52 2.40 -3.97 -12.90
N LYS A 53 2.06 -2.68 -12.83
CA LYS A 53 2.97 -1.58 -13.14
C LYS A 53 3.28 -0.83 -11.86
N VAL A 54 4.55 -0.65 -11.57
CA VAL A 54 5.02 0.23 -10.50
C VAL A 54 6.06 1.18 -11.05
N VAL A 55 6.02 2.41 -10.56
CA VAL A 55 6.99 3.45 -10.91
C VAL A 55 7.98 3.56 -9.76
N LEU A 56 9.27 3.55 -10.09
CA LEU A 56 10.37 3.75 -9.18
C LEU A 56 11.01 5.12 -9.48
N LEU A 57 11.17 5.96 -8.48
CA LEU A 57 11.70 7.32 -8.62
C LEU A 57 12.95 7.49 -7.75
N ASP A 58 14.02 8.06 -8.30
CA ASP A 58 15.22 8.41 -7.52
C ASP A 58 14.85 9.45 -6.45
N ALA A 59 15.33 9.25 -5.21
CA ALA A 59 15.07 10.13 -4.08
C ALA A 59 15.50 11.60 -4.31
N ARG A 60 16.47 11.84 -5.20
CA ARG A 60 16.95 13.18 -5.58
C ARG A 60 16.14 13.81 -6.71
N LEU A 61 15.15 13.10 -7.27
CA LEU A 61 14.26 13.67 -8.26
C LEU A 61 13.45 14.80 -7.62
N SER A 62 13.31 15.93 -8.31
CA SER A 62 12.48 17.04 -7.84
C SER A 62 11.03 16.59 -7.64
N ILE A 63 10.38 17.03 -6.57
CA ILE A 63 9.03 16.64 -6.21
C ILE A 63 8.01 16.94 -7.32
N ARG A 64 8.16 18.08 -8.03
CA ARG A 64 7.32 18.43 -9.18
C ARG A 64 7.37 17.36 -10.28
N LYS A 65 8.58 16.96 -10.68
CA LYS A 65 8.77 15.89 -11.70
C LYS A 65 8.24 14.55 -11.22
N ALA A 66 8.35 14.26 -9.92
CA ALA A 66 7.81 13.05 -9.33
C ALA A 66 6.28 12.98 -9.52
N PHE A 67 5.56 14.06 -9.23
CA PHE A 67 4.11 14.11 -9.43
C PHE A 67 3.72 14.07 -10.92
N PHE A 68 4.45 14.76 -11.80
CA PHE A 68 4.24 14.61 -13.24
C PHE A 68 4.43 13.16 -13.69
N ALA A 69 5.44 12.46 -13.17
CA ALA A 69 5.65 11.05 -13.49
C ALA A 69 4.50 10.16 -13.02
N LEU A 70 3.90 10.43 -11.85
CA LEU A 70 2.72 9.70 -11.37
C LEU A 70 1.52 9.89 -12.33
N VAL A 71 1.23 11.14 -12.71
CA VAL A 71 0.14 11.48 -13.64
C VAL A 71 0.37 10.85 -15.01
N PHE A 72 1.55 11.05 -15.58
CA PHE A 72 1.91 10.52 -16.90
C PHE A 72 1.79 9.00 -16.96
N ASN A 73 2.19 8.31 -15.89
CA ASN A 73 2.09 6.86 -15.80
C ASN A 73 0.73 6.34 -15.34
N SER A 74 -0.23 7.23 -15.05
CA SER A 74 -1.55 6.90 -14.49
C SER A 74 -1.47 6.04 -13.22
N VAL A 75 -0.45 6.27 -12.40
CA VAL A 75 -0.26 5.58 -11.11
C VAL A 75 -0.51 6.53 -9.96
N ARG A 76 -1.04 5.97 -8.87
CA ARG A 76 -1.42 6.74 -7.66
C ARG A 76 -0.37 6.68 -6.55
N ALA A 77 0.73 5.97 -6.80
CA ALA A 77 1.89 5.93 -5.94
C ALA A 77 3.11 5.44 -6.72
N ALA A 78 4.29 5.82 -6.24
CA ALA A 78 5.57 5.33 -6.70
C ALA A 78 6.48 5.01 -5.51
N LEU A 79 7.41 4.10 -5.71
CA LEU A 79 8.47 3.80 -4.76
C LEU A 79 9.57 4.85 -4.90
N VAL A 80 10.18 5.21 -3.77
CA VAL A 80 11.31 6.12 -3.70
C VAL A 80 12.57 5.29 -3.53
N TRP A 81 13.42 5.31 -4.53
CA TRP A 81 14.70 4.59 -4.56
C TRP A 81 15.84 5.50 -4.16
N HIS A 82 16.68 5.03 -3.25
CA HIS A 82 17.90 5.71 -2.88
C HIS A 82 19.09 5.00 -3.53
N ALA A 83 19.63 5.62 -4.59
CA ALA A 83 20.76 5.04 -5.32
C ALA A 83 22.00 4.76 -4.44
N PRO A 84 22.41 5.65 -3.50
CA PRO A 84 23.57 5.38 -2.66
C PRO A 84 23.47 4.13 -1.77
N THR A 85 22.28 3.83 -1.24
CA THR A 85 22.05 2.62 -0.42
C THR A 85 21.53 1.45 -1.24
N SER A 86 21.27 1.65 -2.53
CA SER A 86 20.63 0.69 -3.42
C SER A 86 19.39 0.05 -2.79
N SER A 87 18.54 0.89 -2.18
CA SER A 87 17.36 0.41 -1.47
C SER A 87 16.16 1.33 -1.64
N THR A 88 14.97 0.79 -1.44
CA THR A 88 13.73 1.57 -1.39
C THR A 88 13.63 2.24 -0.03
N ILE A 89 13.56 3.58 -0.03
CA ILE A 89 13.48 4.40 1.18
C ILE A 89 12.09 4.96 1.46
N GLY A 90 11.09 4.70 0.61
CA GLY A 90 9.70 5.00 0.94
C GLY A 90 8.75 4.95 -0.25
N LEU A 91 7.56 5.52 -0.04
CA LEU A 91 6.51 5.64 -1.05
C LEU A 91 6.10 7.10 -1.22
N ILE A 92 5.99 7.59 -2.45
CA ILE A 92 5.31 8.86 -2.74
C ILE A 92 3.91 8.57 -3.27
N THR A 93 2.91 9.29 -2.75
CA THR A 93 1.48 9.02 -2.94
C THR A 93 0.71 10.31 -3.22
N ILE A 94 -0.59 10.19 -3.50
CA ILE A 94 -1.48 11.34 -3.66
C ILE A 94 -1.58 12.16 -2.35
N SER A 95 -1.50 11.51 -1.18
CA SER A 95 -1.50 12.22 0.10
C SER A 95 -0.30 13.15 0.23
N ASP A 96 0.86 12.73 -0.30
CA ASP A 96 2.05 13.57 -0.35
C ASP A 96 1.82 14.81 -1.23
N PHE A 97 1.12 14.65 -2.36
CA PHE A 97 0.73 15.76 -3.22
C PHE A 97 -0.19 16.75 -2.52
N ILE A 98 -1.19 16.25 -1.78
CA ILE A 98 -2.11 17.09 -1.02
C ILE A 98 -1.34 17.88 0.06
N ASN A 99 -0.45 17.22 0.81
CA ASN A 99 0.36 17.88 1.83
C ASN A 99 1.27 18.96 1.22
N MET A 100 1.84 18.70 0.04
CA MET A 100 2.62 19.68 -0.70
C MET A 100 1.77 20.91 -1.06
N LEU A 101 0.54 20.72 -1.58
CA LEU A 101 -0.37 21.80 -1.90
C LEU A 101 -0.80 22.60 -0.66
N ILE A 102 -1.06 21.93 0.47
CA ILE A 102 -1.39 22.59 1.74
C ILE A 102 -0.21 23.45 2.20
N ALA A 103 1.03 22.93 2.18
CA ALA A 103 2.22 23.69 2.56
C ALA A 103 2.47 24.90 1.62
N ALA A 104 2.21 24.74 0.33
CA ALA A 104 2.26 25.84 -0.64
C ALA A 104 1.21 26.92 -0.31
N TYR A 105 0.00 26.51 0.07
CA TYR A 105 -1.07 27.43 0.46
C TYR A 105 -0.74 28.18 1.76
N ASP A 106 -0.23 27.50 2.78
CA ASP A 106 0.11 28.10 4.08
C ASP A 106 1.21 29.16 3.96
N THR A 107 2.14 28.96 3.03
CA THR A 107 3.18 29.94 2.69
C THR A 107 2.70 31.06 1.76
N LYS A 108 1.38 31.12 1.48
CA LYS A 108 0.72 32.06 0.55
C LYS A 108 1.35 32.05 -0.85
N TRP A 109 1.76 30.88 -1.31
CA TRP A 109 2.43 30.68 -2.59
C TRP A 109 3.81 31.36 -2.75
N ASN A 110 4.34 32.00 -1.70
CA ASN A 110 5.59 32.77 -1.79
C ASN A 110 6.84 31.89 -1.97
N SER A 111 6.74 30.59 -1.65
CA SER A 111 7.86 29.64 -1.70
C SER A 111 7.60 28.44 -2.63
N VAL A 112 6.60 28.54 -3.52
CA VAL A 112 6.19 27.41 -4.36
C VAL A 112 7.31 26.97 -5.29
N ASP A 113 8.03 27.90 -5.91
CA ASP A 113 9.15 27.57 -6.79
C ASP A 113 10.26 26.81 -6.04
N SER A 114 10.52 27.17 -4.78
CA SER A 114 11.49 26.46 -3.93
C SER A 114 10.97 25.08 -3.51
N LEU A 115 9.68 24.97 -3.21
CA LEU A 115 9.04 23.70 -2.83
C LEU A 115 9.01 22.73 -4.02
N GLU A 116 8.69 23.20 -5.22
CA GLU A 116 8.62 22.40 -6.44
C GLU A 116 9.99 21.88 -6.91
N THR A 117 11.04 22.66 -6.65
CA THR A 117 12.43 22.33 -7.00
C THR A 117 13.09 21.40 -5.99
N SER A 118 12.60 21.36 -4.74
CA SER A 118 13.08 20.45 -3.70
C SER A 118 13.02 18.98 -4.14
N SER A 119 13.99 18.19 -3.69
CA SER A 119 14.00 16.74 -3.95
C SER A 119 12.94 16.01 -3.13
N ILE A 120 12.53 14.81 -3.58
CA ILE A 120 11.62 13.95 -2.83
C ILE A 120 12.16 13.70 -1.40
N LEU A 121 13.47 13.49 -1.28
CA LEU A 121 14.14 13.25 0.00
C LEU A 121 13.98 14.43 0.96
N GLU A 122 14.39 15.63 0.53
CA GLU A 122 14.34 16.85 1.35
C GLU A 122 12.91 17.16 1.77
N TRP A 123 11.97 17.12 0.82
CA TRP A 123 10.56 17.42 1.09
C TRP A 123 9.96 16.45 2.11
N LYS A 124 10.29 15.15 2.02
CA LYS A 124 9.77 14.16 2.97
C LYS A 124 10.39 14.27 4.35
N ASP A 125 11.69 14.53 4.43
CA ASP A 125 12.34 14.74 5.72
C ASP A 125 11.79 16.01 6.40
N ASP A 126 11.50 17.07 5.65
CA ASP A 126 10.87 18.28 6.19
C ASP A 126 9.43 18.05 6.65
N LEU A 127 8.64 17.26 5.90
CA LEU A 127 7.29 16.87 6.31
C LEU A 127 7.31 16.05 7.62
N LEU A 128 8.29 15.15 7.80
CA LEU A 128 8.45 14.36 9.02
C LEU A 128 8.80 15.24 10.23
N LYS A 129 9.69 16.23 10.04
CA LYS A 129 10.03 17.20 11.09
C LYS A 129 8.80 18.02 11.52
N GLN A 130 7.99 18.48 10.55
CA GLN A 130 6.77 19.25 10.82
C GLN A 130 5.74 18.42 11.60
N ASN A 131 5.60 17.13 11.29
CA ASN A 131 4.70 16.21 12.00
C ASN A 131 5.23 15.76 13.37
N GLY A 132 6.27 16.39 13.91
CA GLY A 132 6.79 16.12 15.26
C GLY A 132 7.67 14.86 15.38
N THR A 133 8.06 14.25 14.26
CA THR A 133 8.95 13.08 14.27
C THR A 133 10.40 13.55 14.39
N LYS A 134 10.87 13.75 15.63
CA LYS A 134 12.16 14.42 15.90
C LYS A 134 13.41 13.69 15.37
N ASN A 135 13.33 12.39 15.09
CA ASN A 135 14.46 11.54 14.67
C ASN A 135 14.18 10.68 13.42
N GLY A 136 13.13 10.98 12.66
CA GLY A 136 12.72 10.14 11.53
C GLY A 136 13.38 10.58 10.24
N SER A 137 14.24 9.73 9.67
CA SER A 137 14.54 9.81 8.23
C SER A 137 13.45 9.08 7.46
N ILE A 138 13.20 9.45 6.21
CA ILE A 138 12.24 8.76 5.36
C ILE A 138 12.40 7.22 5.37
N GLY A 139 13.64 6.73 5.49
CA GLY A 139 13.97 5.30 5.52
C GLY A 139 13.65 4.58 6.84
N SER A 140 13.54 5.29 7.96
CA SER A 140 13.38 4.66 9.28
C SER A 140 11.94 4.22 9.61
N ASN A 141 10.97 4.46 8.72
CA ASN A 141 9.55 4.24 9.00
C ASN A 141 8.78 3.52 7.88
N ILE A 142 9.49 2.82 6.99
CA ILE A 142 8.84 2.02 5.95
C ILE A 142 8.47 0.67 6.54
N PHE A 143 7.16 0.46 6.71
CA PHE A 143 6.65 -0.87 6.93
C PHE A 143 6.64 -1.60 5.59
N GLN A 144 7.24 -2.79 5.58
CA GLN A 144 7.30 -3.68 4.42
C GLN A 144 6.92 -5.09 4.86
N LEU A 145 6.42 -5.89 3.92
CA LEU A 145 6.11 -7.30 4.14
C LEU A 145 6.90 -8.19 3.20
N SER A 146 7.13 -9.42 3.63
CA SER A 146 7.57 -10.54 2.81
C SER A 146 6.39 -11.12 2.01
N PRO A 147 6.62 -11.69 0.81
CA PRO A 147 5.58 -12.43 0.10
C PRO A 147 4.94 -13.57 0.91
N GLN A 148 5.67 -14.12 1.89
CA GLN A 148 5.20 -15.20 2.74
C GLN A 148 4.40 -14.73 3.97
N ASP A 149 4.37 -13.43 4.26
CA ASP A 149 3.58 -12.91 5.37
C ASP A 149 2.09 -13.09 5.11
N SER A 150 1.31 -13.34 6.17
CA SER A 150 -0.14 -13.49 6.06
C SER A 150 -0.84 -12.20 5.63
N LEU A 151 -1.96 -12.32 4.91
CA LEU A 151 -2.82 -11.18 4.60
C LEU A 151 -3.41 -10.55 5.86
N TYR A 152 -3.58 -11.34 6.93
CA TYR A 152 -4.01 -10.83 8.24
C TYR A 152 -2.99 -9.82 8.80
N THR A 153 -1.70 -10.16 8.78
CA THR A 153 -0.62 -9.24 9.16
C THR A 153 -0.64 -7.97 8.30
N ALA A 154 -0.90 -8.11 7.00
CA ALA A 154 -1.01 -6.97 6.10
C ALA A 154 -2.19 -6.05 6.43
N ILE A 155 -3.37 -6.62 6.70
CA ILE A 155 -4.57 -5.87 7.09
C ILE A 155 -4.31 -5.08 8.39
N LEU A 156 -3.78 -5.75 9.43
CA LEU A 156 -3.46 -5.11 10.70
C LEU A 156 -2.47 -3.96 10.50
N THR A 157 -1.39 -4.20 9.74
CA THR A 157 -0.39 -3.16 9.46
C THR A 157 -0.99 -1.96 8.73
N LEU A 158 -1.87 -2.19 7.75
CA LEU A 158 -2.56 -1.11 7.03
C LEU A 158 -3.46 -0.28 7.97
N ILE A 159 -4.20 -0.94 8.86
CA ILE A 159 -5.14 -0.31 9.80
C ILE A 159 -4.37 0.46 10.89
N ASP A 160 -3.45 -0.21 11.59
CA ASP A 160 -2.72 0.33 12.74
C ASP A 160 -1.85 1.53 12.33
N ARG A 161 -1.23 1.45 11.15
CA ARG A 161 -0.39 2.53 10.62
C ARG A 161 -1.19 3.57 9.83
N LYS A 162 -2.50 3.37 9.63
CA LYS A 162 -3.39 4.25 8.85
C LYS A 162 -2.82 4.55 7.46
N ILE A 163 -2.26 3.53 6.81
CA ILE A 163 -1.70 3.63 5.46
C ILE A 163 -2.58 2.89 4.46
N HIS A 164 -2.58 3.35 3.21
CA HIS A 164 -3.38 2.75 2.15
C HIS A 164 -2.60 1.80 1.24
N ARG A 165 -1.26 1.78 1.38
CA ARG A 165 -0.33 1.07 0.50
C ARG A 165 0.80 0.50 1.34
N LEU A 166 1.00 -0.79 1.24
CA LEU A 166 2.06 -1.50 1.96
C LEU A 166 2.92 -2.26 0.93
N PRO A 167 4.23 -1.95 0.82
CA PRO A 167 5.11 -2.63 -0.12
C PRO A 167 5.39 -4.06 0.33
N VAL A 168 5.36 -4.97 -0.65
CA VAL A 168 5.83 -6.35 -0.49
C VAL A 168 7.16 -6.46 -1.20
N ILE A 169 8.19 -6.83 -0.44
CA ILE A 169 9.58 -6.93 -0.88
C ILE A 169 10.05 -8.34 -0.56
N ASP A 170 10.71 -8.98 -1.52
CA ASP A 170 11.33 -10.28 -1.29
C ASP A 170 12.54 -10.11 -0.35
N PRO A 171 12.57 -10.78 0.83
CA PRO A 171 13.68 -10.65 1.76
C PRO A 171 15.01 -11.20 1.24
N LEU A 172 15.00 -12.07 0.23
CA LEU A 172 16.22 -12.69 -0.32
C LEU A 172 16.87 -11.84 -1.41
N THR A 173 16.07 -11.37 -2.36
CA THR A 173 16.56 -10.58 -3.51
C THR A 173 16.54 -9.08 -3.24
N HIS A 174 15.79 -8.64 -2.22
CA HIS A 174 15.42 -7.24 -1.99
C HIS A 174 14.64 -6.60 -3.15
N ASP A 175 14.08 -7.44 -4.03
CA ASP A 175 13.24 -6.98 -5.12
C ASP A 175 11.87 -6.61 -4.61
N PHE A 176 11.39 -5.48 -5.12
CA PHE A 176 10.01 -5.09 -4.92
C PHE A 176 9.09 -5.94 -5.79
N LEU A 177 8.04 -6.50 -5.18
CA LEU A 177 7.07 -7.34 -5.88
C LEU A 177 5.80 -6.57 -6.24
N PHE A 178 5.07 -6.06 -5.24
CA PHE A 178 3.84 -5.30 -5.46
C PHE A 178 3.41 -4.47 -4.23
N LEU A 179 2.41 -3.59 -4.42
CA LEU A 179 1.77 -2.85 -3.33
C LEU A 179 0.47 -3.55 -2.91
N ILE A 180 0.37 -3.94 -1.64
CA ILE A 180 -0.89 -4.34 -1.03
C ILE A 180 -1.73 -3.08 -0.75
N THR A 181 -3.02 -3.16 -1.01
CA THR A 181 -3.99 -2.10 -0.73
C THR A 181 -5.29 -2.70 -0.20
N HIS A 182 -6.04 -1.92 0.57
CA HIS A 182 -7.38 -2.29 1.06
C HIS A 182 -8.28 -2.82 -0.07
N LYS A 183 -8.36 -2.09 -1.20
CA LYS A 183 -9.15 -2.49 -2.37
C LYS A 183 -8.75 -3.88 -2.90
N ARG A 184 -7.46 -4.19 -2.88
CA ARG A 184 -6.95 -5.45 -3.42
C ARG A 184 -7.26 -6.62 -2.51
N ILE A 185 -7.08 -6.45 -1.20
CA ILE A 185 -7.46 -7.44 -0.18
C ILE A 185 -8.97 -7.72 -0.24
N LEU A 186 -9.80 -6.68 -0.31
CA LEU A 186 -11.25 -6.85 -0.43
C LEU A 186 -11.64 -7.55 -1.73
N LYS A 187 -11.01 -7.20 -2.86
CA LYS A 187 -11.23 -7.90 -4.13
C LYS A 187 -10.79 -9.36 -4.06
N PHE A 188 -9.71 -9.66 -3.36
CA PHE A 188 -9.25 -11.01 -3.13
C PHE A 188 -10.30 -11.81 -2.34
N LEU A 189 -10.79 -11.30 -1.21
CA LEU A 189 -11.89 -11.92 -0.46
C LEU A 189 -13.14 -12.13 -1.31
N TYR A 190 -13.53 -11.11 -2.09
CA TYR A 190 -14.71 -11.19 -2.96
C TYR A 190 -14.65 -12.35 -3.95
N PHE A 191 -13.47 -12.71 -4.46
CA PHE A 191 -13.33 -13.86 -5.36
C PHE A 191 -13.61 -15.20 -4.69
N TYR A 192 -13.49 -15.31 -3.37
CA TYR A 192 -13.73 -16.56 -2.62
C TYR A 192 -15.01 -16.52 -1.80
N ILE A 193 -15.79 -15.43 -1.83
CA ILE A 193 -16.93 -15.25 -0.94
C ILE A 193 -18.04 -16.29 -1.14
N TYR A 194 -18.18 -16.85 -2.35
CA TYR A 194 -19.13 -17.91 -2.65
C TYR A 194 -18.64 -19.31 -2.24
N ASP A 195 -17.33 -19.46 -2.05
CA ASP A 195 -16.69 -20.71 -1.66
C ASP A 195 -16.47 -20.81 -0.14
N LEU A 196 -16.74 -19.71 0.60
CA LEU A 196 -16.59 -19.64 2.04
C LEU A 196 -17.97 -19.71 2.72
N PRO A 197 -18.10 -20.35 3.89
CA PRO A 197 -19.34 -20.25 4.65
C PRO A 197 -19.59 -18.80 5.06
N GLN A 198 -20.86 -18.37 4.97
CA GLN A 198 -21.22 -16.98 5.21
C GLN A 198 -21.43 -16.73 6.71
N PRO A 199 -20.69 -15.80 7.32
CA PRO A 199 -20.94 -15.37 8.69
C PRO A 199 -22.28 -14.64 8.81
N HIS A 200 -22.85 -14.65 10.02
CA HIS A 200 -24.17 -14.07 10.25
C HIS A 200 -24.22 -12.57 9.95
N PHE A 201 -23.14 -11.84 10.23
CA PHE A 201 -23.05 -10.40 10.04
C PHE A 201 -23.15 -9.93 8.58
N ILE A 202 -22.97 -10.80 7.58
CA ILE A 202 -23.12 -10.41 6.16
C ILE A 202 -24.55 -10.03 5.79
N HIS A 203 -25.54 -10.52 6.55
CA HIS A 203 -26.95 -10.22 6.34
C HIS A 203 -27.44 -8.99 7.13
N GLN A 204 -26.58 -8.39 7.96
CA GLN A 204 -26.91 -7.20 8.74
C GLN A 204 -26.69 -5.93 7.92
N THR A 205 -27.39 -4.86 8.29
CA THR A 205 -27.22 -3.56 7.64
C THR A 205 -25.92 -2.88 8.10
N LEU A 206 -25.43 -1.91 7.32
CA LEU A 206 -24.22 -1.15 7.68
C LEU A 206 -24.40 -0.36 8.99
N ASP A 207 -25.62 0.07 9.30
CA ASP A 207 -25.92 0.79 10.55
C ASP A 207 -25.90 -0.15 11.77
N GLU A 208 -26.46 -1.36 11.64
CA GLU A 208 -26.41 -2.38 12.70
C GLU A 208 -24.97 -2.74 13.05
N LEU A 209 -24.11 -2.86 12.03
CA LEU A 209 -22.69 -3.20 12.19
C LEU A 209 -21.81 -2.01 12.57
N LYS A 210 -22.35 -0.79 12.58
CA LYS A 210 -21.60 0.47 12.81
C LYS A 210 -20.36 0.59 11.92
N ILE A 211 -20.49 0.15 10.67
CA ILE A 211 -19.43 0.27 9.67
C ILE A 211 -19.61 1.60 8.94
N GLY A 212 -18.66 2.51 9.15
CA GLY A 212 -18.64 3.83 8.53
C GLY A 212 -18.56 4.96 9.56
N THR A 213 -18.56 6.19 9.07
CA THR A 213 -18.60 7.39 9.91
C THR A 213 -19.98 8.01 9.77
N TYR A 214 -20.79 7.92 10.82
CA TYR A 214 -22.16 8.44 10.86
C TYR A 214 -22.25 9.82 11.53
N ASP A 215 -21.27 10.16 12.37
CA ASP A 215 -21.20 11.43 13.11
C ASP A 215 -20.16 12.38 12.49
N ASN A 216 -20.36 13.69 12.64
CA ASN A 216 -19.45 14.74 12.13
C ASN A 216 -19.24 14.73 10.61
N ILE A 217 -20.26 14.37 9.84
CA ILE A 217 -20.25 14.56 8.39
C ILE A 217 -20.40 16.06 8.13
N VAL A 218 -19.31 16.70 7.65
CA VAL A 218 -19.36 18.09 7.19
C VAL A 218 -20.28 18.12 5.97
N MET A 219 -21.48 18.68 6.14
CA MET A 219 -22.43 18.98 5.07
C MET A 219 -22.08 20.29 4.36
#